data_AF-G2R524-F1
#
_entry.id   AF-G2R524-F1
#
_cell.length_a   1.000
_cell.length_b   1.000
_cell.length_c   1.000
_cell.angle_alpha   90.00
_cell.angle_beta   90.00
_cell.angle_gamma   90.00
#
_symmetry.space_group_name_H-M   'P 1'
#
loop_
_entity.id
_entity.type
_entity.pdbx_description
1 polymer ?
#
loop_
_entity_poly.entity_id
_entity_poly.type
_entity_poly.pdbx_seq_one_letter_code
_entity_poly.pdbx_strand_id
1 'polypeptide(L)' 'LRDYITVYFDDILVYSSRSQKDYIRKVYEKYIFTVKEVKYLGYIVEVGVYIRPDPKKIKAIYE' A
#
# COMPACT_ATOMS: atom_id res chain seq x y z
N LEU A 1 -13.01 2.27 6.47
CA LEU A 1 -11.95 3.18 6.00
C LEU A 1 -12.43 3.85 4.72
N ARG A 2 -12.32 5.19 4.60
CA ARG A 2 -12.63 5.90 3.35
C ARG A 2 -11.45 5.75 2.36
N ASP A 3 -11.67 6.09 1.09
CA ASP A 3 -10.59 6.14 0.09
C ASP A 3 -9.59 7.27 0.45
N TYR A 4 -8.28 6.99 0.42
CA TYR A 4 -7.24 7.96 0.75
C TYR A 4 -5.95 7.73 -0.05
N ILE A 5 -5.14 8.78 -0.21
CA ILE A 5 -3.82 8.73 -0.83
C ILE A 5 -2.82 9.27 0.18
N THR A 6 -1.73 8.56 0.41
CA THR A 6 -0.58 9.06 1.17
C THR A 6 0.61 9.20 0.23
N VAL A 7 1.26 10.37 0.28
CA VAL A 7 2.47 10.66 -0.49
C VAL A 7 3.57 11.05 0.49
N TYR A 8 4.73 10.40 0.40
CA TYR A 8 5.89 10.69 1.22
C TYR A 8 7.15 10.67 0.36
N PHE A 9 7.71 11.87 0.08
CA PHE A 9 8.75 12.06 -0.93
C PHE A 9 8.36 11.42 -2.27
N ASP A 10 9.10 10.40 -2.71
CA ASP A 10 8.88 9.68 -3.97
C ASP A 10 7.92 8.48 -3.82
N ASP A 11 7.49 8.13 -2.60
CA ASP A 11 6.60 7.00 -2.34
C ASP A 11 5.13 7.44 -2.32
N ILE A 12 4.31 6.79 -3.15
CA ILE A 12 2.85 7.03 -3.23
C ILE A 12 2.11 5.73 -2.88
N LEU A 13 1.22 5.81 -1.88
CA LEU A 13 0.31 4.73 -1.52
C LEU A 13 -1.14 5.19 -1.73
N VAL A 14 -1.86 4.45 -2.57
CA VAL A 14 -3.28 4.71 -2.88
C VAL A 14 -4.12 3.61 -2.23
N TYR A 15 -4.99 4.00 -1.30
CA TYR A 15 -5.97 3.12 -0.68
C TYR A 15 -7.37 3.43 -1.22
N SER A 16 -8.03 2.41 -1.77
CA SER A 16 -9.41 2.49 -2.25
C SER A 16 -10.20 1.33 -1.67
N SER A 17 -11.29 1.66 -0.99
CA SER A 17 -12.28 0.73 -0.43
C SER A 17 -13.32 0.27 -1.46
N ARG A 18 -13.31 0.86 -2.66
CA ARG A 18 -14.21 0.47 -3.77
C ARG A 18 -13.89 -0.92 -4.30
N SER A 19 -14.91 -1.58 -4.86
CA SER A 19 -14.78 -2.84 -5.58
C SER A 19 -13.64 -2.79 -6.58
N GLN A 20 -12.80 -3.83 -6.58
CA GLN A 20 -11.67 -4.01 -7.49
C GLN A 20 -12.06 -3.70 -8.96
N LYS A 21 -13.30 -4.03 -9.36
CA LYS A 21 -13.81 -3.79 -10.73
C LYS A 21 -13.93 -2.31 -11.09
N ASP A 22 -14.31 -1.43 -10.16
CA ASP A 22 -14.48 0.01 -10.42
C ASP A 22 -13.15 0.76 -10.42
N TYR A 23 -12.18 0.30 -9.62
CA TYR A 23 -10.83 0.86 -9.57
C TYR A 23 -10.01 0.50 -10.82
N ILE A 24 -10.08 -0.77 -11.23
CA ILE A 24 -9.40 -1.28 -12.44
C ILE A 24 -9.74 -0.45 -13.67
N ARG A 25 -11.02 -0.09 -13.88
CA ARG A 25 -11.45 0.64 -15.08
C ARG A 25 -10.84 2.04 -15.21
N LYS A 26 -10.54 2.73 -14.10
CA LYS A 26 -9.97 4.08 -14.11
C LYS A 26 -8.45 4.10 -14.04
N VAL A 27 -7.84 3.05 -13.48
CA VAL A 27 -6.41 3.04 -13.16
C VAL A 27 -5.60 2.20 -14.16
N TYR A 28 -6.21 1.26 -14.89
CA TYR A 28 -5.52 0.45 -15.92
C TYR A 28 -4.95 1.24 -17.11
N GLU A 29 -5.34 2.50 -17.32
CA GLU A 29 -4.68 3.33 -18.33
C GLU A 29 -3.27 3.77 -17.91
N LYS A 30 -2.89 3.68 -16.62
CA LYS A 30 -1.55 4.07 -16.15
C LYS A 30 -0.88 3.16 -15.11
N TYR A 31 -1.60 2.38 -14.31
CA TYR A 31 -1.01 1.60 -13.21
C TYR A 31 -1.69 0.23 -13.00
N ILE A 32 -0.89 -0.84 -12.92
CA ILE A 32 -1.32 -2.23 -12.74
C ILE A 32 -0.93 -2.71 -11.33
N PHE A 33 -1.56 -2.21 -10.26
CA PHE A 33 -1.27 -2.73 -8.93
C PHE A 33 -2.56 -2.83 -8.10
N THR A 34 -3.20 -3.99 -8.15
CA THR A 34 -4.12 -4.45 -7.09
C THR A 34 -3.39 -5.52 -6.29
N VAL A 35 -2.52 -5.10 -5.37
CA VAL A 35 -1.80 -6.02 -4.47
C VAL A 35 -2.47 -6.00 -3.10
N LYS A 36 -2.64 -7.19 -2.51
CA LYS A 36 -3.25 -7.35 -1.18
C LYS A 36 -2.32 -6.83 -0.06
N GLU A 37 -1.02 -6.94 -0.29
CA GLU A 37 0.05 -6.54 0.63
C GLU A 37 1.08 -5.70 -0.15
N VAL A 38 1.52 -4.58 0.43
CA VAL A 38 2.55 -3.71 -0.16
C VAL A 38 3.53 -3.24 0.92
N LYS A 39 4.78 -3.02 0.52
CA LYS A 39 5.78 -2.38 1.37
C LYS A 39 5.75 -0.87 1.16
N TYR A 40 5.60 -0.11 2.23
CA TYR A 40 5.58 1.35 2.21
C TYR A 40 6.32 1.90 3.43
N LEU A 41 7.37 2.71 3.22
CA LEU A 41 8.20 3.30 4.28
C LEU A 41 8.80 2.31 5.29
N GLY A 42 9.02 1.07 4.86
CA GLY A 42 9.49 -0.02 5.72
C GLY A 42 8.43 -0.62 6.63
N TYR A 43 7.15 -0.38 6.32
CA TYR A 43 6.01 -1.10 6.85
C TYR A 43 5.45 -2.03 5.77
N ILE A 44 4.89 -3.14 6.23
CA ILE A 44 4.07 -4.06 5.44
C ILE A 44 2.63 -3.66 5.71
N VAL A 45 1.95 -3.20 4.67
CA VAL A 45 0.56 -2.76 4.69
C VAL A 45 -0.30 -3.83 4.02
N GLU A 46 -1.15 -4.50 4.79
CA GLU A 46 -2.17 -5.42 4.27
C GLU A 46 -3.53 -4.71 4.23
N VAL A 47 -4.12 -4.63 3.04
CA VAL A 47 -5.38 -3.90 2.80
C VAL A 47 -6.49 -4.50 3.65
N GLY A 48 -7.02 -3.70 4.59
CA GLY A 48 -8.17 -4.06 5.42
C GLY A 48 -7.85 -5.00 6.60
N VAL A 49 -6.57 -5.30 6.86
CA VAL A 49 -6.18 -6.22 7.92
C VAL A 49 -5.31 -5.53 8.99
N TYR A 50 -4.05 -5.21 8.69
CA TYR A 50 -3.14 -4.54 9.63
C TYR A 50 -1.98 -3.84 8.91
N ILE A 51 -1.33 -2.93 9.64
CA ILE A 51 -0.04 -2.32 9.26
C ILE A 51 0.98 -2.82 10.27
N ARG A 52 2.06 -3.47 9.81
CA ARG A 52 3.15 -3.97 10.66
C ARG A 52 4.52 -3.47 10.18
N PRO A 53 5.51 -3.23 11.05
CA PRO A 53 6.85 -2.90 10.59
C PRO A 53 7.46 -4.08 9.84
N ASP A 54 8.26 -3.82 8.81
CA ASP A 54 8.97 -4.87 8.08
C ASP A 54 9.99 -5.53 9.02
N PRO A 55 9.91 -6.86 9.25
CA PRO A 55 10.85 -7.58 10.10
C PRO A 55 12.31 -7.36 9.70
N LYS A 56 12.59 -7.13 8.41
CA LYS A 56 13.94 -6.83 7.93
C LYS A 56 14.43 -5.47 8.45
N LYS A 57 13.56 -4.46 8.51
CA LYS A 57 13.90 -3.13 9.02
C LYS A 57 14.07 -3.15 10.54
N ILE A 58 13.27 -3.94 11.24
CA ILE A 58 13.47 -4.19 12.67
C ILE A 58 14.84 -4.83 12.91
N LYS A 59 15.18 -5.90 12.17
CA LYS A 59 16.46 -6.60 12.31
C LYS A 59 17.67 -5.67 12.14
N ALA A 60 17.61 -4.75 11.18
CA ALA A 60 18.66 -3.77 10.90
C ALA A 60 18.86 -2.69 11.99
N ILE A 61 17.97 -2.58 12.98
CA ILE A 61 18.16 -1.69 14.14
C ILE A 61 18.91 -2.43 15.26
N TYR A 62 18.75 -3.75 15.34
CA TYR A 62 19.37 -4.59 16.37
C TYR A 62 20.78 -5.09 16.02
N GLU A 63 21.16 -5.00 14.74
CA GLU A 63 22.52 -5.24 14.22
C GLU A 63 23.23 -3.90 13.98
#